data_AF-G3TAH9-F1
#
_entry.id   AF-G3TAH9-F1
#
_cell.length_a   1.000
_cell.length_b   1.000
_cell.length_c   1.000
_cell.angle_alpha   90.00
_cell.angle_beta   90.00
_cell.angle_gamma   90.00
#
_symmetry.space_group_name_H-M   'P 1'
#
loop_
_entity.id
_entity.type
_entity.pdbx_description
1 polymer ?
#
loop_
_entity_poly.entity_id
_entity_poly.type
_entity_poly.pdbx_seq_one_letter_code
_entity_poly.pdbx_strand_id
1 'polypeptide(L)'
;QIYWKVSEDKKAKCAEKGKSKQTECLNYIRVLQPLNAGMLYVCGTNAFQPICDHLNLNQADVIFKLKFHRYFLGKHEDGKGRCPFDPAQSYTSVMVDGELYSGTSYNFLGSEPIISRHSSQSPLRTEYAIPWLNEPSFIFADVIRRNLNDTEGEDDKVYFFFMEVSVEYEFVFKLMIPRVARVCKGDQGGLRTLQKKWTSFLKARLICSKPDSNLVFNMLQDVFVLRGPWLKEPVFYAVFTPQLNNVGLSAVCAYNLSAVEEVFSHGKYMQSATVEQSHTKWVRYNGVVPRPRPGAVSAGGD
;
A
#
# COMPACT_ATOMS: atom_id res chain seq x y z
N GLN A 1 -21.59 -14.75 -16.53
CA GLN A 1 -21.49 -13.93 -15.31
C GLN A 1 -20.96 -14.85 -14.21
N ILE A 2 -20.07 -14.36 -13.34
CA ILE A 2 -19.48 -15.15 -12.25
C ILE A 2 -19.87 -14.52 -10.91
N TYR A 3 -20.16 -15.35 -9.92
CA TYR A 3 -20.54 -14.92 -8.57
C TYR A 3 -19.69 -15.63 -7.53
N TRP A 4 -19.27 -14.90 -6.51
CA TRP A 4 -18.55 -15.46 -5.36
C TRP A 4 -19.25 -15.06 -4.06
N LYS A 5 -20.41 -15.70 -3.82
CA LYS A 5 -21.29 -15.37 -2.71
C LYS A 5 -20.84 -16.05 -1.42
N VAL A 6 -21.12 -15.40 -0.28
CA VAL A 6 -20.97 -15.97 1.05
C VAL A 6 -22.14 -16.93 1.34
N SER A 7 -21.87 -18.08 1.96
CA SER A 7 -22.92 -19.00 2.42
C SER A 7 -23.76 -18.39 3.54
N GLU A 8 -25.03 -18.78 3.67
CA GLU A 8 -25.91 -18.25 4.72
C GLU A 8 -25.38 -18.53 6.14
N ASP A 9 -24.72 -19.66 6.37
CA ASP A 9 -24.07 -19.96 7.65
C ASP A 9 -22.96 -18.97 7.99
N LYS A 10 -22.12 -18.62 7.00
CA LYS A 10 -21.05 -17.62 7.19
C LYS A 10 -21.65 -16.23 7.43
N LYS A 11 -22.75 -15.87 6.74
CA LYS A 11 -23.46 -14.61 7.00
C LYS A 11 -24.04 -14.56 8.40
N ALA A 12 -24.64 -15.66 8.88
CA ALA A 12 -25.17 -15.76 10.24
C ALA A 12 -24.05 -15.58 11.29
N LYS A 13 -22.94 -16.31 11.14
CA LYS A 13 -21.76 -16.17 12.02
C LYS A 13 -21.15 -14.77 12.01
N CYS A 14 -21.19 -14.08 10.87
CA CYS A 14 -20.77 -12.69 10.79
C CYS A 14 -21.74 -11.76 11.54
N ALA A 15 -23.06 -11.98 11.40
CA ALA A 15 -24.08 -11.19 12.09
C ALA A 15 -24.05 -11.38 13.62
N GLU A 16 -23.72 -12.59 14.10
CA GLU A 16 -23.49 -12.87 15.52
C GLU A 16 -22.36 -12.03 16.13
N LYS A 17 -21.41 -11.54 15.30
CA LYS A 17 -20.36 -10.61 15.71
C LYS A 17 -20.80 -9.14 15.71
N GLY A 18 -22.10 -8.87 15.61
CA GLY A 18 -22.67 -7.52 15.63
C GLY A 18 -22.59 -6.76 14.30
N LYS A 19 -22.37 -7.47 13.18
CA LYS A 19 -22.26 -6.88 11.84
C LYS A 19 -23.57 -7.01 11.06
N SER A 20 -23.83 -6.07 10.16
CA SER A 20 -25.06 -6.04 9.36
C SER A 20 -25.09 -7.20 8.36
N LYS A 21 -26.04 -8.12 8.55
CA LYS A 21 -26.22 -9.30 7.69
C LYS A 21 -26.45 -8.95 6.21
N GLN A 22 -27.12 -7.81 5.95
CA GLN A 22 -27.54 -7.41 4.61
C GLN A 22 -26.53 -6.52 3.88
N THR A 23 -25.61 -5.88 4.62
CA THR A 23 -24.64 -4.96 4.04
C THR A 23 -23.23 -5.46 4.28
N GLU A 24 -22.74 -5.49 5.52
CA GLU A 24 -21.34 -5.81 5.81
C GLU A 24 -21.00 -7.31 5.66
N CYS A 25 -21.93 -8.22 5.95
CA CYS A 25 -21.71 -9.68 5.88
C CYS A 25 -21.82 -10.26 4.47
N LEU A 26 -21.33 -9.54 3.46
CA LEU A 26 -21.25 -9.99 2.08
C LEU A 26 -19.79 -10.20 1.66
N ASN A 27 -19.57 -10.69 0.45
CA ASN A 27 -18.24 -10.78 -0.12
C ASN A 27 -18.00 -9.57 -1.03
N TYR A 28 -17.28 -8.58 -0.51
CA TYR A 28 -16.86 -7.44 -1.31
C TYR A 28 -15.49 -7.73 -1.90
N ILE A 29 -15.40 -7.73 -3.23
CA ILE A 29 -14.11 -7.88 -3.91
C ILE A 29 -13.28 -6.61 -3.68
N ARG A 30 -12.03 -6.80 -3.28
CA ARG A 30 -11.09 -5.73 -2.90
C ARG A 30 -9.75 -5.85 -3.61
N VAL A 31 -9.35 -7.07 -3.99
CA VAL A 31 -8.17 -7.31 -4.83
C VAL A 31 -8.64 -7.95 -6.11
N LEU A 32 -8.23 -7.38 -7.24
CA LEU A 32 -8.47 -7.93 -8.57
C LEU A 32 -7.24 -7.59 -9.43
N GLN A 33 -6.27 -8.49 -9.44
CA GLN A 33 -4.97 -8.25 -10.06
C GLN A 33 -4.68 -9.30 -11.13
N PRO A 34 -4.01 -8.95 -12.25
CA PRO A 34 -3.56 -9.93 -13.22
C PRO A 34 -2.46 -10.80 -12.61
N LEU A 35 -2.66 -12.12 -12.60
CA LEU A 35 -1.63 -13.07 -12.17
C LEU A 35 -0.78 -13.52 -13.36
N ASN A 36 -1.43 -13.84 -14.48
CA ASN A 36 -0.81 -14.10 -15.78
C ASN A 36 -1.84 -13.89 -16.90
N ALA A 37 -1.47 -14.16 -18.16
CA ALA A 37 -2.29 -13.87 -19.33
C ALA A 37 -3.71 -14.48 -19.30
N GLY A 38 -3.92 -15.56 -18.55
CA GLY A 38 -5.21 -16.26 -18.47
C GLY A 38 -5.85 -16.27 -17.07
N MET A 39 -5.22 -15.67 -16.06
CA MET A 39 -5.70 -15.75 -14.68
C MET A 39 -5.61 -14.43 -13.93
N LEU A 40 -6.64 -14.16 -13.12
CA LEU A 40 -6.64 -13.08 -12.15
C LEU A 40 -6.49 -13.64 -10.73
N TYR A 41 -5.77 -12.91 -9.89
CA TYR A 41 -5.77 -13.10 -8.45
C TYR A 41 -6.85 -12.23 -7.83
N VAL A 42 -7.79 -12.84 -7.11
CA VAL A 42 -8.98 -12.16 -6.60
C VAL A 42 -9.09 -12.39 -5.10
N CYS A 43 -9.27 -11.32 -4.33
CA CYS A 43 -9.59 -11.43 -2.91
C CYS A 43 -10.84 -10.63 -2.56
N GLY A 44 -11.60 -11.13 -1.59
CA GLY A 44 -12.74 -10.41 -1.04
C GLY A 44 -12.91 -10.59 0.46
N THR A 45 -13.66 -9.67 1.06
CA THR A 45 -13.87 -9.59 2.51
C THR A 45 -14.57 -10.83 3.08
N ASN A 46 -15.36 -11.51 2.25
CA ASN A 46 -16.10 -12.74 2.54
C ASN A 46 -16.70 -12.77 3.97
N ALA A 47 -17.53 -11.77 4.27
CA ALA A 47 -18.17 -11.60 5.58
C ALA A 47 -17.19 -11.59 6.77
N PHE A 48 -16.20 -10.68 6.73
CA PHE A 48 -15.14 -10.55 7.73
C PHE A 48 -14.30 -11.83 7.91
N GLN A 49 -14.13 -12.58 6.83
CA GLN A 49 -13.18 -13.69 6.74
C GLN A 49 -12.49 -13.60 5.37
N PRO A 50 -11.52 -12.68 5.20
CA PRO A 50 -10.90 -12.42 3.92
C PRO A 50 -10.38 -13.70 3.29
N ILE A 51 -10.74 -13.94 2.03
CA ILE A 51 -10.25 -15.08 1.25
C ILE A 51 -9.79 -14.61 -0.12
N CYS A 52 -8.81 -15.34 -0.67
CA CYS A 52 -8.31 -15.15 -2.02
C CYS A 52 -8.48 -16.42 -2.85
N ASP A 53 -8.62 -16.26 -4.15
CA ASP A 53 -8.71 -17.36 -5.11
C ASP A 53 -8.22 -16.91 -6.49
N HIS A 54 -8.03 -17.88 -7.37
CA HIS A 54 -7.59 -17.67 -8.73
C HIS A 54 -8.80 -17.76 -9.65
N LEU A 55 -9.04 -16.71 -10.43
CA LEU A 55 -10.08 -16.67 -11.43
C LEU A 55 -9.49 -16.99 -12.79
N ASN A 56 -9.88 -18.12 -13.37
CA ASN A 56 -9.51 -18.48 -14.74
C ASN A 56 -10.37 -17.67 -15.72
N LEU A 57 -9.72 -17.01 -16.67
CA LEU A 57 -10.35 -16.20 -17.71
C LEU A 57 -10.64 -16.98 -19.01
N ASN A 58 -10.15 -18.21 -19.15
CA ASN A 58 -10.25 -19.09 -20.33
C ASN A 58 -9.96 -18.36 -21.65
N GLN A 59 -8.71 -18.39 -22.09
CA GLN A 59 -8.36 -18.18 -23.50
C GLN A 59 -8.94 -19.35 -24.31
N ALA A 60 -9.58 -19.07 -25.44
CA ALA A 60 -10.44 -20.02 -26.15
C ALA A 60 -9.74 -21.35 -26.53
N ASP A 61 -10.37 -22.48 -26.20
CA ASP A 61 -10.13 -23.73 -26.92
C ASP A 61 -10.77 -23.60 -28.31
N VAL A 62 -9.94 -23.23 -29.29
CA VAL A 62 -10.32 -23.07 -30.72
C VAL A 62 -10.90 -24.38 -31.30
N ILE A 63 -10.67 -25.51 -30.64
CA ILE A 63 -11.06 -26.85 -31.10
C ILE A 63 -12.54 -27.18 -30.77
N PHE A 64 -13.12 -26.66 -29.68
CA PHE A 64 -14.39 -27.19 -29.15
C PHE A 64 -15.60 -26.24 -29.18
N LYS A 65 -15.50 -25.01 -29.72
CA LYS A 65 -16.63 -24.05 -29.74
C LYS A 65 -17.33 -23.89 -28.37
N LEU A 66 -16.60 -24.02 -27.26
CA LEU A 66 -17.16 -23.87 -25.92
C LEU A 66 -17.12 -22.39 -25.51
N LYS A 67 -18.27 -21.87 -25.09
CA LYS A 67 -18.43 -20.51 -24.55
C LYS A 67 -17.39 -20.25 -23.46
N PHE A 68 -16.79 -19.04 -23.43
CA PHE A 68 -15.91 -18.55 -22.36
C PHE A 68 -16.47 -18.90 -20.97
N HIS A 69 -15.92 -19.91 -20.30
CA HIS A 69 -16.33 -20.32 -18.96
C HIS A 69 -15.35 -19.76 -17.94
N ARG A 70 -15.71 -18.63 -17.32
CA ARG A 70 -14.93 -18.06 -16.21
C ARG A 70 -15.31 -18.79 -14.93
N TYR A 71 -14.32 -19.31 -14.21
CA TYR A 71 -14.54 -20.03 -12.95
C TYR A 71 -13.39 -19.80 -11.97
N PHE A 72 -13.71 -19.88 -10.67
CA PHE A 72 -12.74 -19.87 -9.59
C PHE A 72 -12.13 -21.27 -9.42
N LEU A 73 -10.83 -21.35 -9.16
CA LEU A 73 -10.14 -22.63 -8.95
C LEU A 73 -10.49 -23.29 -7.61
N GLY A 74 -11.09 -22.56 -6.66
CA GLY A 74 -11.51 -23.10 -5.37
C GLY A 74 -10.35 -23.29 -4.40
N LYS A 75 -9.27 -22.51 -4.53
CA LYS A 75 -8.11 -22.61 -3.62
C LYS A 75 -8.42 -22.14 -2.20
N HIS A 76 -9.30 -21.14 -2.07
CA HIS A 76 -9.71 -20.55 -0.79
C HIS A 76 -8.53 -20.19 0.13
N GLU A 77 -7.55 -19.45 -0.41
CA GLU A 77 -6.38 -19.00 0.35
C GLU A 77 -6.80 -17.98 1.42
N ASP A 78 -6.08 -17.96 2.55
CA ASP A 78 -6.27 -16.94 3.59
C ASP A 78 -5.92 -15.55 3.03
N GLY A 79 -6.89 -14.63 3.08
CA GLY A 79 -6.77 -13.27 2.60
C GLY A 79 -6.25 -12.28 3.64
N LYS A 80 -5.93 -12.72 4.87
CA LYS A 80 -5.48 -11.84 5.96
C LYS A 80 -4.22 -11.05 5.57
N GLY A 81 -4.30 -9.72 5.67
CA GLY A 81 -3.23 -8.80 5.24
C GLY A 81 -3.12 -8.61 3.72
N ARG A 82 -3.87 -9.36 2.91
CA ARG A 82 -4.04 -9.17 1.44
C ARG A 82 -5.27 -8.33 1.14
N CYS A 83 -6.33 -8.57 1.91
CA CYS A 83 -7.66 -7.99 1.77
C CYS A 83 -8.17 -7.59 3.16
N PRO A 84 -8.86 -6.44 3.29
CA PRO A 84 -9.47 -6.03 4.55
C PRO A 84 -10.59 -6.98 4.99
N PHE A 85 -10.92 -6.94 6.28
CA PHE A 85 -12.06 -7.67 6.86
C PHE A 85 -13.38 -6.92 6.64
N ASP A 86 -13.34 -5.61 6.87
CA ASP A 86 -14.50 -4.72 6.77
C ASP A 86 -14.56 -4.09 5.37
N PRO A 87 -15.71 -4.05 4.69
CA PRO A 87 -15.83 -3.37 3.41
C PRO A 87 -15.53 -1.85 3.45
N ALA A 88 -15.56 -1.21 4.62
CA ALA A 88 -15.24 0.20 4.80
C ALA A 88 -13.75 0.49 5.09
N GLN A 89 -12.95 -0.53 5.40
CA GLN A 89 -11.51 -0.35 5.62
C GLN A 89 -10.79 0.01 4.32
N SER A 90 -9.84 0.93 4.42
CA SER A 90 -8.96 1.32 3.30
C SER A 90 -8.06 0.17 2.87
N TYR A 91 -7.75 0.09 1.58
CA TYR A 91 -6.92 -0.96 1.02
C TYR A 91 -6.23 -0.47 -0.26
N THR A 92 -5.08 -1.03 -0.56
CA THR A 92 -4.41 -0.91 -1.86
C THR A 92 -3.67 -2.20 -2.17
N SER A 93 -3.48 -2.50 -3.46
CA SER A 93 -2.67 -3.64 -3.88
C SER A 93 -2.07 -3.44 -5.26
N VAL A 94 -0.93 -4.08 -5.50
CA VAL A 94 -0.31 -4.21 -6.83
C VAL A 94 0.32 -5.59 -6.95
N MET A 95 0.16 -6.23 -8.11
CA MET A 95 0.85 -7.48 -8.43
C MET A 95 2.16 -7.18 -9.15
N VAL A 96 3.27 -7.70 -8.63
CA VAL A 96 4.60 -7.51 -9.20
C VAL A 96 5.26 -8.87 -9.35
N ASP A 97 5.54 -9.28 -10.58
CA ASP A 97 6.21 -10.56 -10.90
C ASP A 97 5.56 -11.80 -10.24
N GLY A 98 4.23 -11.78 -10.07
CA GLY A 98 3.47 -12.86 -9.45
C GLY A 98 3.37 -12.79 -7.92
N GLU A 99 3.97 -11.77 -7.29
CA GLU A 99 3.89 -11.52 -5.86
C GLU A 99 2.94 -10.36 -5.57
N LEU A 100 2.01 -10.54 -4.63
CA LEU A 100 1.06 -9.50 -4.26
C LEU A 100 1.65 -8.60 -3.19
N TYR A 101 1.78 -7.32 -3.50
CA TYR A 101 2.07 -6.25 -2.56
C TYR A 101 0.74 -5.62 -2.12
N SER A 102 0.52 -5.49 -0.81
CA SER A 102 -0.75 -5.01 -0.27
C SER A 102 -0.54 -4.08 0.91
N GLY A 103 -1.38 -3.03 0.98
CA GLY A 103 -1.53 -2.16 2.14
C GLY A 103 -2.98 -2.23 2.62
N THR A 104 -3.22 -2.72 3.83
CA THR A 104 -4.58 -2.88 4.40
C THR A 104 -4.51 -3.06 5.92
N SER A 105 -5.63 -3.40 6.57
CA SER A 105 -5.63 -3.91 7.94
C SER A 105 -5.43 -5.43 8.02
N TYR A 106 -4.68 -5.87 9.03
CA TYR A 106 -4.39 -7.26 9.31
C TYR A 106 -5.45 -7.93 10.19
N ASN A 107 -6.32 -7.18 10.87
CA ASN A 107 -7.26 -7.75 11.84
C ASN A 107 -8.71 -7.29 11.60
N PHE A 108 -9.64 -7.94 12.31
CA PHE A 108 -11.08 -7.69 12.20
C PHE A 108 -11.45 -6.23 12.52
N LEU A 109 -10.79 -5.63 13.52
CA LEU A 109 -11.12 -4.30 14.03
C LEU A 109 -10.58 -3.15 13.18
N GLY A 110 -9.63 -3.40 12.27
CA GLY A 110 -9.00 -2.34 11.49
C GLY A 110 -7.78 -1.72 12.17
N SER A 111 -7.41 -2.15 13.38
CA SER A 111 -6.42 -1.47 14.23
C SER A 111 -4.96 -1.84 13.92
N GLU A 112 -4.72 -2.96 13.24
CA GLU A 112 -3.38 -3.41 12.87
C GLU A 112 -3.09 -3.11 11.40
N PRO A 113 -2.54 -1.94 11.03
CA PRO A 113 -2.19 -1.66 9.65
C PRO A 113 -0.96 -2.47 9.23
N ILE A 114 -0.94 -2.87 7.95
CA ILE A 114 0.15 -3.65 7.38
C ILE A 114 0.41 -3.24 5.94
N ILE A 115 1.69 -3.05 5.60
CA ILE A 115 2.17 -3.15 4.22
C ILE A 115 2.99 -4.44 4.11
N SER A 116 2.62 -5.31 3.18
CA SER A 116 3.22 -6.64 3.06
C SER A 116 3.37 -7.10 1.63
N ARG A 117 4.34 -7.99 1.42
CA ARG A 117 4.47 -8.82 0.22
C ARG A 117 4.12 -10.25 0.56
N HIS A 118 3.16 -10.78 -0.18
CA HIS A 118 2.77 -12.18 -0.14
C HIS A 118 3.57 -12.93 -1.19
N SER A 119 4.58 -13.67 -0.71
CA SER A 119 5.49 -14.50 -1.50
C SER A 119 5.63 -15.84 -0.81
N SER A 120 5.76 -16.92 -1.60
CA SER A 120 6.09 -18.24 -1.08
C SER A 120 7.55 -18.33 -0.61
N GLN A 121 8.44 -17.53 -1.21
CA GLN A 121 9.88 -17.59 -0.93
C GLN A 121 10.29 -16.64 0.19
N SER A 122 9.85 -15.37 0.12
CA SER A 122 10.27 -14.34 1.07
C SER A 122 9.10 -13.41 1.43
N PRO A 123 8.15 -13.86 2.28
CA PRO A 123 7.09 -13.01 2.78
C PRO A 123 7.67 -11.92 3.70
N LEU A 124 7.33 -10.66 3.42
CA LEU A 124 7.78 -9.50 4.19
C LEU A 124 6.60 -8.64 4.61
N ARG A 125 6.73 -7.99 5.76
CA ARG A 125 5.71 -7.08 6.32
C ARG A 125 6.34 -5.92 7.07
N THR A 126 5.56 -4.86 7.25
CA THR A 126 5.92 -3.78 8.17
C THR A 126 5.90 -4.23 9.62
N GLU A 127 6.64 -3.50 10.46
CA GLU A 127 6.54 -3.65 11.89
C GLU A 127 5.23 -3.04 12.41
N TYR A 128 4.63 -3.66 13.42
CA TYR A 128 3.45 -3.10 14.10
C TYR A 128 3.89 -2.07 15.14
N ALA A 129 4.26 -0.88 14.65
CA ALA A 129 4.73 0.22 15.47
C ALA A 129 4.36 1.57 14.83
N ILE A 130 3.99 2.55 15.67
CA ILE A 130 3.59 3.92 15.25
C ILE A 130 4.59 4.59 14.30
N PRO A 131 5.94 4.50 14.50
CA PRO A 131 6.91 5.05 13.56
C PRO A 131 6.77 4.54 12.12
N TRP A 132 6.30 3.30 11.94
CA TRP A 132 6.11 2.68 10.63
C TRP A 132 4.80 3.12 10.00
N LEU A 133 3.69 2.90 10.70
CA LEU A 133 2.35 3.21 10.24
C LEU A 133 1.50 3.64 11.43
N ASN A 134 0.90 4.84 11.36
CA ASN A 134 0.10 5.39 12.45
C ASN A 134 -1.35 5.67 12.00
N GLU A 135 -2.25 4.71 12.23
CA GLU A 135 -3.65 4.79 11.77
C GLU A 135 -3.77 5.18 10.27
N PRO A 136 -3.09 4.46 9.34
CA PRO A 136 -3.10 4.85 7.94
C PRO A 136 -4.42 4.56 7.25
N SER A 137 -4.78 5.39 6.28
CA SER A 137 -5.75 5.11 5.23
C SER A 137 -4.99 4.93 3.92
N PHE A 138 -5.04 3.74 3.32
CA PHE A 138 -4.33 3.41 2.07
C PHE A 138 -5.11 3.86 0.83
N ILE A 139 -4.40 4.45 -0.14
CA ILE A 139 -5.01 5.02 -1.36
C ILE A 139 -4.53 4.24 -2.60
N PHE A 140 -3.21 4.15 -2.81
CA PHE A 140 -2.67 3.66 -4.07
C PHE A 140 -1.32 2.97 -3.88
N ALA A 141 -1.01 2.01 -4.75
CA ALA A 141 0.29 1.36 -4.79
C ALA A 141 0.62 0.98 -6.23
N ASP A 142 1.89 1.14 -6.61
CA ASP A 142 2.36 0.79 -7.94
C ASP A 142 3.87 0.51 -7.95
N VAL A 143 4.31 -0.27 -8.93
CA VAL A 143 5.72 -0.55 -9.16
C VAL A 143 6.30 0.46 -10.14
N ILE A 144 7.43 1.04 -9.76
CA ILE A 144 8.30 1.76 -10.68
C ILE A 144 9.48 0.85 -10.97
N ARG A 145 9.48 0.34 -12.20
CA ARG A 145 10.55 -0.50 -12.71
C ARG A 145 11.78 0.36 -12.97
N ARG A 146 12.96 -0.19 -12.69
CA ARG A 146 14.23 0.46 -13.01
C ARG A 146 14.32 0.75 -14.52
N ASN A 147 15.05 1.80 -14.88
CA ASN A 147 15.41 2.01 -16.27
C ASN A 147 16.53 1.02 -16.65
N LEU A 148 16.32 0.19 -17.67
CA LEU A 148 17.31 -0.81 -18.11
C LEU A 148 18.61 -0.19 -18.62
N ASN A 149 18.57 1.10 -19.01
CA ASN A 149 19.72 1.85 -19.49
C ASN A 149 20.59 2.43 -18.36
N ASP A 150 20.14 2.35 -17.10
CA ASP A 150 20.93 2.79 -15.97
C ASP A 150 21.88 1.68 -15.53
N THR A 151 23.18 1.97 -15.55
CA THR A 151 24.25 1.03 -15.22
C THR A 151 24.44 0.86 -13.71
N GLU A 152 23.82 1.72 -12.91
CA GLU A 152 23.75 1.54 -11.46
C GLU A 152 22.69 0.49 -11.16
N GLY A 153 23.07 -0.58 -10.45
CA GLY A 153 22.21 -1.71 -10.09
C GLY A 153 21.09 -1.34 -9.11
N GLU A 154 20.22 -0.41 -9.49
CA GLU A 154 19.03 -0.07 -8.73
C GLU A 154 17.94 -1.12 -8.95
N ASP A 155 17.40 -1.61 -7.85
CA ASP A 155 16.28 -2.56 -7.83
C ASP A 155 14.94 -1.86 -8.14
N ASP A 156 13.97 -2.62 -8.64
CA ASP A 156 12.61 -2.13 -8.83
C ASP A 156 12.04 -1.68 -7.46
N LYS A 157 11.30 -0.57 -7.43
CA LYS A 157 10.74 -0.02 -6.20
C LYS A 157 9.20 -0.06 -6.26
N VAL A 158 8.57 -0.53 -5.19
CA VAL A 158 7.11 -0.52 -5.02
C VAL A 158 6.73 0.64 -4.12
N TYR A 159 5.96 1.57 -4.65
CA TYR A 159 5.52 2.76 -3.94
C TYR A 159 4.14 2.55 -3.35
N PHE A 160 3.92 3.10 -2.17
CA PHE A 160 2.65 3.12 -1.47
C PHE A 160 2.28 4.56 -1.12
N PHE A 161 1.03 4.91 -1.39
CA PHE A 161 0.46 6.22 -1.11
C PHE A 161 -0.67 6.05 -0.12
N PHE A 162 -0.58 6.76 0.99
CA PHE A 162 -1.55 6.66 2.08
C PHE A 162 -1.60 7.97 2.86
N MET A 163 -2.66 8.18 3.62
CA MET A 163 -2.70 9.19 4.68
C MET A 163 -2.44 8.50 6.02
N GLU A 164 -1.85 9.20 6.97
CA GLU A 164 -1.76 8.69 8.35
C GLU A 164 -1.80 9.85 9.35
N VAL A 165 -1.99 9.53 10.63
CA VAL A 165 -1.92 10.52 11.70
C VAL A 165 -0.47 10.96 11.88
N SER A 166 -0.24 12.27 11.77
CA SER A 166 1.06 12.90 11.95
C SER A 166 1.65 12.62 13.33
N VAL A 167 2.95 12.34 13.36
CA VAL A 167 3.74 12.30 14.61
C VAL A 167 4.68 13.49 14.72
N GLU A 168 4.95 14.18 13.61
CA GLU A 168 5.87 15.31 13.53
C GLU A 168 5.22 16.69 13.74
N TYR A 169 3.89 16.75 13.77
CA TYR A 169 3.14 17.97 14.02
C TYR A 169 2.20 17.76 15.19
N GLU A 170 2.27 18.66 16.16
CA GLU A 170 1.30 18.80 17.24
C GLU A 170 0.25 19.83 16.79
N PHE A 171 -1.02 19.43 16.79
CA PHE A 171 -2.14 20.29 16.43
C PHE A 171 -3.32 20.03 17.38
N VAL A 172 -4.31 20.93 17.41
CA VAL A 172 -5.46 20.87 18.34
C VAL A 172 -6.25 19.55 18.21
N PHE A 173 -6.23 18.95 17.02
CA PHE A 173 -6.81 17.64 16.73
C PHE A 173 -5.83 16.80 15.89
N LYS A 174 -6.15 15.52 15.70
CA LYS A 174 -5.35 14.60 14.87
C LYS A 174 -5.18 15.16 13.45
N LEU A 175 -3.96 15.57 13.11
CA LEU A 175 -3.62 16.07 11.78
C LEU A 175 -3.29 14.89 10.87
N MET A 176 -4.07 14.72 9.80
CA MET A 176 -3.77 13.73 8.77
C MET A 176 -2.69 14.27 7.82
N ILE A 177 -1.75 13.42 7.43
CA ILE A 177 -0.69 13.78 6.50
C ILE A 177 -0.60 12.75 5.39
N PRO A 178 -0.54 13.19 4.12
CA PRO A 178 -0.34 12.29 3.01
C PRO A 178 1.13 11.90 2.90
N ARG A 179 1.35 10.61 2.65
CA ARG A 179 2.64 9.96 2.59
C ARG A 179 2.84 9.31 1.24
N VAL A 180 4.07 9.38 0.77
CA VAL A 180 4.63 8.43 -0.19
C VAL A 180 5.62 7.57 0.59
N ALA A 181 5.53 6.27 0.42
CA ALA A 181 6.49 5.31 0.92
C ALA A 181 6.99 4.43 -0.21
N ARG A 182 8.15 3.81 -0.03
CA ARG A 182 8.66 2.80 -0.95
C ARG A 182 9.29 1.62 -0.23
N VAL A 183 9.29 0.48 -0.90
CA VAL A 183 10.09 -0.71 -0.60
C VAL A 183 10.79 -1.17 -1.87
N CYS A 184 11.93 -1.83 -1.74
CA CYS A 184 12.63 -2.45 -2.85
C CYS A 184 12.06 -3.84 -3.13
N LYS A 185 11.92 -4.21 -4.40
CA LYS A 185 11.33 -5.49 -4.83
C LYS A 185 12.17 -6.69 -4.37
N GLY A 186 13.48 -6.58 -4.43
CA GLY A 186 14.48 -7.58 -4.03
C GLY A 186 14.78 -7.64 -2.53
N ASP A 187 14.12 -6.84 -1.68
CA ASP A 187 14.28 -6.93 -0.22
C ASP A 187 13.95 -8.35 0.26
N GLN A 188 14.80 -8.91 1.13
CA GLN A 188 14.66 -10.25 1.71
C GLN A 188 14.44 -10.22 3.23
N GLY A 189 14.35 -9.02 3.81
CA GLY A 189 14.38 -8.82 5.25
C GLY A 189 15.78 -8.99 5.84
N GLY A 190 15.90 -8.79 7.15
CA GLY A 190 17.19 -8.88 7.82
C GLY A 190 17.46 -10.27 8.41
N LEU A 191 18.74 -10.63 8.52
CA LEU A 191 19.19 -11.93 9.02
C LEU A 191 18.98 -12.09 10.53
N ARG A 192 19.26 -11.04 11.32
CA ARG A 192 19.18 -11.05 12.79
C ARG A 192 18.08 -10.10 13.30
N THR A 193 18.15 -8.84 12.89
CA THR A 193 17.12 -7.82 13.14
C THR A 193 16.22 -7.73 11.90
N LEU A 194 14.95 -7.34 12.06
CA LEU A 194 13.98 -7.24 10.96
C LEU A 194 13.78 -8.56 10.19
N GLN A 195 13.83 -9.70 10.88
CA GLN A 195 13.49 -10.99 10.29
C GLN A 195 12.06 -10.98 9.75
N LYS A 196 11.89 -11.34 8.48
CA LYS A 196 10.61 -11.30 7.74
C LYS A 196 9.94 -9.91 7.73
N LYS A 197 10.73 -8.84 7.90
CA LYS A 197 10.27 -7.44 7.88
C LYS A 197 11.05 -6.65 6.85
N TRP A 198 10.44 -5.62 6.29
CA TRP A 198 11.10 -4.76 5.31
C TRP A 198 12.37 -4.14 5.89
N THR A 199 13.47 -4.17 5.14
CA THR A 199 14.70 -3.40 5.43
C THR A 199 14.80 -2.14 4.58
N SER A 200 14.01 -2.10 3.50
CA SER A 200 13.95 -1.03 2.50
C SER A 200 12.81 -0.03 2.69
N PHE A 201 11.93 -0.23 3.68
CA PHE A 201 10.77 0.63 3.92
C PHE A 201 11.19 2.02 4.38
N LEU A 202 10.89 3.03 3.57
CA LEU A 202 11.00 4.45 3.91
C LEU A 202 9.72 5.18 3.54
N LYS A 203 9.35 6.22 4.30
CA LYS A 203 8.22 7.11 4.00
C LYS A 203 8.61 8.57 4.12
N ALA A 204 7.99 9.40 3.30
CA ALA A 204 8.14 10.84 3.26
C ALA A 204 6.77 11.52 3.16
N ARG A 205 6.70 12.82 3.49
CA ARG A 205 5.49 13.62 3.32
C ARG A 205 5.30 13.98 1.85
N LEU A 206 4.06 13.93 1.39
CA LEU A 206 3.63 14.65 0.19
C LEU A 206 3.08 16.01 0.62
N ILE A 207 3.53 17.08 -0.01
CA ILE A 207 3.05 18.43 0.30
C ILE A 207 2.28 18.94 -0.90
N CYS A 208 1.01 19.27 -0.71
CA CYS A 208 0.19 19.97 -1.69
C CYS A 208 -0.40 21.20 -1.00
N SER A 209 0.16 22.38 -1.29
CA SER A 209 -0.23 23.63 -0.66
C SER A 209 0.00 24.82 -1.59
N LYS A 210 -0.71 25.91 -1.31
CA LYS A 210 -0.52 27.22 -1.94
C LYS A 210 -0.27 28.25 -0.83
N PRO A 211 1.01 28.52 -0.48
CA PRO A 211 1.36 29.40 0.64
C PRO A 211 0.76 30.79 0.54
N ASP A 212 0.75 31.40 -0.65
CA ASP A 212 0.22 32.75 -0.87
C ASP A 212 -1.25 32.92 -0.49
N SER A 213 -2.00 31.83 -0.47
CA SER A 213 -3.42 31.80 -0.10
C SER A 213 -3.67 31.06 1.22
N ASN A 214 -2.61 30.69 1.95
CA ASN A 214 -2.67 29.87 3.17
C ASN A 214 -3.49 28.57 3.00
N LEU A 215 -3.46 27.98 1.79
CA LEU A 215 -4.21 26.75 1.50
C LEU A 215 -3.29 25.53 1.67
N VAL A 216 -3.75 24.56 2.46
CA VAL A 216 -3.06 23.28 2.68
C VAL A 216 -4.04 22.14 2.39
N PHE A 217 -3.66 21.25 1.48
CA PHE A 217 -4.46 20.11 1.06
C PHE A 217 -3.79 18.83 1.57
N ASN A 218 -4.19 18.40 2.77
CA ASN A 218 -3.55 17.30 3.50
C ASN A 218 -4.35 15.98 3.46
N MET A 219 -5.49 15.96 2.77
CA MET A 219 -6.30 14.74 2.61
C MET A 219 -6.13 14.18 1.20
N LEU A 220 -5.20 13.24 1.03
CA LEU A 220 -4.99 12.52 -0.23
C LEU A 220 -6.21 11.65 -0.57
N GLN A 221 -6.74 11.80 -1.78
CA GLN A 221 -7.93 11.09 -2.27
C GLN A 221 -7.58 10.01 -3.27
N ASP A 222 -6.69 10.31 -4.22
CA ASP A 222 -6.30 9.39 -5.28
C ASP A 222 -4.90 9.73 -5.84
N VAL A 223 -4.25 8.75 -6.47
CA VAL A 223 -2.96 8.89 -7.13
C VAL A 223 -2.97 8.18 -8.47
N PHE A 224 -2.43 8.84 -9.48
CA PHE A 224 -2.23 8.30 -10.82
C PHE A 224 -0.76 8.43 -11.23
N VAL A 225 -0.20 7.38 -11.83
CA VAL A 225 1.17 7.40 -12.36
C VAL A 225 1.12 7.65 -13.86
N LEU A 226 1.50 8.87 -14.28
CA LEU A 226 1.64 9.19 -15.69
C LEU A 226 2.93 8.58 -16.23
N ARG A 227 2.78 7.64 -17.18
CA ARG A 227 3.88 7.01 -17.92
C ARG A 227 3.72 7.33 -19.39
N GLY A 228 4.82 7.65 -20.07
CA GLY A 228 4.80 7.90 -21.52
C GLY A 228 6.20 7.89 -22.12
N PRO A 229 6.36 7.46 -23.38
CA PRO A 229 7.67 7.39 -24.04
C PRO A 229 8.33 8.77 -24.22
N TRP A 230 7.53 9.83 -24.18
CA TRP A 230 7.95 11.23 -24.27
C TRP A 230 8.46 11.80 -22.94
N LEU A 231 8.20 11.10 -21.83
CA LEU A 231 8.59 11.55 -20.51
C LEU A 231 9.94 10.95 -20.16
N LYS A 232 10.83 11.78 -19.61
CA LYS A 232 12.11 11.31 -19.07
C LYS A 232 11.92 10.34 -17.91
N GLU A 233 10.87 10.55 -17.12
CA GLU A 233 10.53 9.75 -15.95
C GLU A 233 9.02 9.75 -15.70
N PRO A 234 8.49 8.75 -14.97
CA PRO A 234 7.11 8.78 -14.49
C PRO A 234 6.82 9.99 -13.59
N VAL A 235 5.59 10.50 -13.67
CA VAL A 235 5.11 11.61 -12.83
C VAL A 235 3.91 11.15 -12.01
N PHE A 236 3.95 11.36 -10.70
CA PHE A 236 2.81 11.08 -9.82
C PHE A 236 1.87 12.28 -9.81
N TYR A 237 0.65 12.10 -10.31
CA TYR A 237 -0.44 13.04 -10.11
C TYR A 237 -1.24 12.59 -8.89
N ALA A 238 -1.50 13.49 -7.96
CA ALA A 238 -2.25 13.18 -6.76
C ALA A 238 -3.33 14.23 -6.51
N VAL A 239 -4.51 13.75 -6.14
CA VAL A 239 -5.70 14.57 -5.86
C VAL A 239 -5.85 14.72 -4.35
N PHE A 240 -6.00 15.95 -3.88
CA PHE A 240 -6.08 16.28 -2.46
C PHE A 240 -7.29 17.14 -2.17
N THR A 241 -7.82 17.01 -0.96
CA THR A 241 -8.77 17.93 -0.33
C THR A 241 -8.17 18.48 0.96
N PRO A 242 -8.65 19.62 1.48
CA PRO A 242 -8.22 20.10 2.79
C PRO A 242 -8.98 19.36 3.90
N GLN A 243 -8.31 19.05 5.02
CA GLN A 243 -8.97 18.54 6.22
C GLN A 243 -9.75 19.68 6.92
N LEU A 244 -9.15 20.87 6.96
CA LEU A 244 -9.70 22.05 7.61
C LEU A 244 -10.52 22.89 6.63
N ASN A 245 -11.66 23.39 7.09
CA ASN A 245 -12.50 24.33 6.34
C ASN A 245 -12.82 23.86 4.91
N ASN A 246 -13.10 22.56 4.75
CA ASN A 246 -13.43 22.01 3.45
C ASN A 246 -14.82 22.46 2.99
N VAL A 247 -14.87 23.59 2.30
CA VAL A 247 -16.06 24.14 1.63
C VAL A 247 -16.23 23.57 0.21
N GLY A 248 -15.64 22.40 -0.07
CA GLY A 248 -15.65 21.76 -1.39
C GLY A 248 -14.42 22.08 -2.25
N LEU A 249 -13.28 22.38 -1.62
CA LEU A 249 -12.02 22.66 -2.34
C LEU A 249 -11.29 21.36 -2.67
N SER A 250 -10.64 21.32 -3.83
CA SER A 250 -9.75 20.24 -4.24
C SER A 250 -8.52 20.82 -4.94
N ALA A 251 -7.41 20.10 -4.86
CA ALA A 251 -6.17 20.43 -5.56
C ALA A 251 -5.59 19.19 -6.23
N VAL A 252 -4.90 19.40 -7.35
CA VAL A 252 -4.12 18.37 -8.03
C VAL A 252 -2.67 18.81 -8.02
N CYS A 253 -1.80 18.01 -7.41
CA CYS A 253 -0.36 18.25 -7.39
C CYS A 253 0.36 17.16 -8.19
N ALA A 254 1.40 17.57 -8.93
CA ALA A 254 2.25 16.67 -9.70
C ALA A 254 3.64 16.58 -9.05
N TYR A 255 4.15 15.35 -8.91
CA TYR A 255 5.45 15.07 -8.30
C TYR A 255 6.30 14.25 -9.25
N ASN A 256 7.46 14.79 -9.60
CA ASN A 256 8.45 14.06 -10.40
C ASN A 256 9.07 12.93 -9.56
N LEU A 257 9.26 11.76 -10.18
CA LEU A 257 9.89 10.62 -9.52
C LEU A 257 11.28 10.96 -8.96
N SER A 258 12.11 11.68 -9.72
CA SER A 258 13.45 12.12 -9.30
C SER A 258 13.44 12.94 -8.01
N ALA A 259 12.47 13.84 -7.85
CA ALA A 259 12.33 14.64 -6.63
C ALA A 259 11.96 13.76 -5.41
N VAL A 260 11.12 12.74 -5.63
CA VAL A 260 10.77 11.76 -4.58
C VAL A 260 12.00 10.91 -4.23
N GLU A 261 12.74 10.44 -5.24
CA GLU A 261 13.94 9.63 -5.04
C GLU A 261 15.07 10.39 -4.36
N GLU A 262 15.25 11.67 -4.67
CA GLU A 262 16.23 12.53 -4.00
C GLU A 262 16.00 12.60 -2.48
N VAL A 263 14.73 12.67 -2.06
CA VAL A 263 14.37 12.65 -0.63
C VAL A 263 14.75 11.33 0.03
N PHE A 264 14.54 10.19 -0.64
CA PHE A 264 14.87 8.89 -0.07
C PHE A 264 16.38 8.57 -0.11
N SER A 265 17.06 8.90 -1.20
CA SER A 265 18.47 8.58 -1.45
C SER A 265 19.45 9.53 -0.75
N HIS A 266 19.12 10.82 -0.65
CA HIS A 266 20.03 11.83 -0.09
C HIS A 266 19.45 12.58 1.12
N GLY A 267 18.13 12.54 1.32
CA GLY A 267 17.47 13.25 2.42
C GLY A 267 17.92 12.82 3.82
N LYS A 268 17.67 13.69 4.81
CA LYS A 268 17.91 13.37 6.23
C LYS A 268 16.70 12.67 6.83
N TYR A 269 16.95 11.69 7.70
CA TYR A 269 15.91 10.99 8.45
C TYR A 269 15.34 11.86 9.58
N MET A 270 14.20 11.46 10.13
CA MET A 270 13.70 11.99 11.39
C MET A 270 14.03 11.02 12.53
N GLN A 271 14.25 11.54 13.73
CA GLN A 271 14.49 10.78 14.95
C GLN A 271 13.46 11.20 16.01
N SER A 272 12.91 10.21 16.70
CA SER A 272 12.14 10.42 17.93
C SER A 272 13.09 10.79 19.07
N ALA A 273 12.93 11.99 19.62
CA ALA A 273 13.61 12.46 20.81
C ALA A 273 12.60 12.50 21.97
N THR A 274 12.97 11.90 23.10
CA THR A 274 12.22 12.05 24.34
C THR A 274 12.55 13.41 24.92
N VAL A 275 11.56 14.30 24.98
CA VAL A 275 11.70 15.57 25.70
C VAL A 275 11.33 15.31 27.16
N GLU A 276 12.06 15.93 28.09
CA GLU A 276 11.88 15.70 29.53
C GLU A 276 10.39 15.82 29.92
N GLN A 277 9.90 14.78 30.62
CA GLN A 277 8.51 14.58 31.05
C GLN A 277 7.48 14.23 29.95
N SER A 278 7.74 13.13 29.22
CA SER A 278 6.77 12.20 28.57
C SER A 278 6.31 12.45 27.13
N HIS A 279 6.65 13.58 26.50
CA HIS A 279 6.29 13.79 25.08
C HIS A 279 7.41 13.37 24.13
N THR A 280 7.10 12.44 23.22
CA THR A 280 7.97 12.08 22.10
C THR A 280 7.85 13.14 21.01
N LYS A 281 8.94 13.83 20.68
CA LYS A 281 8.99 14.78 19.55
C LYS A 281 9.82 14.21 18.41
N TRP A 282 9.44 14.52 17.18
CA TRP A 282 10.19 14.11 16.01
C TRP A 282 11.01 15.27 15.45
N VAL A 283 12.31 15.09 15.41
CA VAL A 283 13.27 16.11 14.96
C VAL A 283 14.14 15.56 13.83
N ARG A 284 14.76 16.45 13.07
CA ARG A 284 15.70 16.05 12.00
C ARG A 284 16.92 15.35 12.62
N TYR A 285 17.24 14.16 12.14
CA TYR A 285 18.48 13.47 12.46
C TYR A 285 19.67 14.17 11.79
N ASN A 286 20.62 14.64 12.59
CA ASN A 286 21.85 15.29 12.12
C ASN A 286 23.12 14.48 12.44
N GLY A 287 22.98 13.26 12.96
CA GLY A 287 24.11 12.37 13.21
C GLY A 287 24.63 11.69 11.94
N VAL A 288 25.55 10.75 12.13
CA VAL A 288 26.17 9.99 11.04
C VAL A 288 25.24 8.88 10.56
N VAL A 289 24.88 8.90 9.27
CA VAL A 289 24.06 7.86 8.66
C VAL A 289 24.88 6.58 8.45
N PRO A 290 24.39 5.39 8.88
CA PRO A 290 25.08 4.12 8.67
C PRO A 290 25.38 3.81 7.20
N ARG A 291 26.37 2.95 6.95
CA ARG A 291 26.71 2.40 5.63
C ARG A 291 26.59 0.85 5.66
N PRO A 292 25.91 0.21 4.69
CA PRO A 292 25.14 0.81 3.59
C PRO A 292 23.97 1.67 4.08
N ARG A 293 23.53 2.63 3.26
CA ARG A 293 22.49 3.60 3.65
C ARG A 293 21.18 2.88 3.99
N PRO A 294 20.56 3.13 5.16
CA PRO A 294 19.29 2.50 5.53
C PRO A 294 18.19 2.75 4.49
N GLY A 295 17.46 1.71 4.09
CA GLY A 295 16.42 1.82 3.08
C GLY A 295 16.89 1.67 1.63
N ALA A 296 18.20 1.56 1.40
CA ALA A 296 18.77 1.14 0.11
C ALA A 296 18.99 -0.38 0.13
N VAL A 297 18.72 -1.04 -1.00
CA VAL A 297 19.10 -2.43 -1.22
C VAL A 297 20.30 -2.44 -2.15
N SER A 298 21.35 -3.17 -1.78
CA SER A 298 22.47 -3.41 -2.68
C SER A 298 21.98 -4.28 -3.83
N ALA A 299 22.24 -3.91 -5.09
CA ALA A 299 22.26 -4.91 -6.15
C ALA A 299 23.21 -6.02 -5.68
N GLY A 300 22.65 -7.19 -5.39
CA GLY A 300 23.46 -8.39 -5.31
C GLY A 300 24.13 -8.54 -6.66
N GLY A 301 25.46 -8.50 -6.68
CA GLY A 301 26.20 -9.04 -7.80
C GLY A 301 25.87 -10.53 -7.90
N ASP A 302 25.41 -10.94 -9.07
CA ASP A 302 25.61 -12.32 -9.52
C ASP A 302 27.12 -12.64 -9.57
#